data_AF-A0A2K5YNN9-F1
#
_entry.id   AF-A0A2K5YNN9-F1
#
_cell.length_a   1.000
_cell.length_b   1.000
_cell.length_c   1.000
_cell.angle_alpha   90.00
_cell.angle_beta   90.00
_cell.angle_gamma   90.00
#
_symmetry.space_group_name_H-M   'P 1'
#
loop_
_entity.id
_entity.type
_entity.pdbx_description
1 polymer ?
#
loop_
_entity_poly.entity_id
_entity_poly.type
_entity_poly.pdbx_seq_one_letter_code
_entity_poly.pdbx_strand_id
1 'polypeptide(L)'
;MEAVGDTLEELWISYNFIEKLKGIHVMKKLKILYMSNNLVKDWAEFVKLAELPCLEDLVFVGNPLEEKHSAENNWIEEATKRVPKLKKLD
;
A
#
# COMPACT_ATOMS: atom_id res chain seq x y z
N MET A 1 8.26 14.85 -0.32
CA MET A 1 6.92 14.38 -0.78
C MET A 1 5.91 15.51 -0.86
N GLU A 2 6.01 16.57 -0.06
CA GLU A 2 5.03 17.68 -0.08
C GLU A 2 4.87 18.37 -1.43
N ALA A 3 5.95 18.53 -2.21
CA ALA A 3 5.92 19.23 -3.50
C ALA A 3 4.94 18.64 -4.54
N VAL A 4 4.55 17.36 -4.40
CA VAL A 4 3.65 16.66 -5.34
C VAL A 4 2.42 16.07 -4.65
N GLY A 5 2.22 16.33 -3.35
CA GLY A 5 1.18 15.68 -2.55
C GLY A 5 -0.24 15.89 -3.08
N ASP A 6 -0.49 17.08 -3.65
CA ASP A 6 -1.81 17.48 -4.16
C ASP A 6 -2.04 17.15 -5.64
N THR A 7 -1.07 16.54 -6.31
CA THR A 7 -1.13 16.27 -7.76
C THR A 7 -0.79 14.83 -8.15
N LEU A 8 -0.02 14.11 -7.35
CA LEU A 8 0.43 12.76 -7.70
C LEU A 8 -0.72 11.76 -7.63
N GLU A 9 -1.01 11.11 -8.75
CA GLU A 9 -2.09 10.12 -8.86
C GLU A 9 -1.59 8.67 -8.95
N GLU A 10 -0.38 8.46 -9.49
CA GLU A 10 0.19 7.14 -9.73
C GLU A 10 1.65 7.11 -9.25
N LEU A 11 2.03 6.05 -8.53
CA LEU A 11 3.37 5.92 -7.97
C LEU A 11 3.87 4.47 -8.07
N TRP A 12 5.02 4.30 -8.73
CA TRP A 12 5.75 3.03 -8.79
C TRP A 12 7.02 3.12 -7.95
N ILE A 13 7.08 2.30 -6.91
CA ILE A 13 8.18 2.23 -5.94
C ILE A 13 8.52 0.78 -5.57
N SER A 14 8.25 -0.17 -6.46
CA SER A 14 8.67 -1.57 -6.27
C SER A 14 10.20 -1.69 -6.16
N TYR A 15 10.68 -2.70 -5.41
CA TYR A 15 12.12 -2.98 -5.25
C TYR A 15 12.95 -1.85 -4.63
N ASN A 16 12.41 -1.14 -3.63
CA ASN A 16 13.11 -0.02 -2.97
C ASN A 16 13.43 -0.26 -1.49
N PHE A 17 13.31 -1.50 -1.00
CA PHE A 17 13.58 -1.87 0.40
C PHE A 17 12.80 -1.04 1.43
N ILE A 18 11.58 -0.59 1.08
CA ILE A 18 10.76 0.25 1.95
C ILE A 18 10.20 -0.60 3.10
N GLU A 19 10.58 -0.28 4.33
CA GLU A 19 10.00 -0.89 5.53
C GLU A 19 8.82 -0.08 6.10
N LYS A 20 8.83 1.24 5.91
CA LYS A 20 7.90 2.18 6.56
C LYS A 20 7.33 3.17 5.56
N LEU A 21 6.02 3.39 5.63
CA LEU A 21 5.27 4.31 4.78
C LEU A 21 5.23 5.73 5.36
N LYS A 22 6.41 6.26 5.76
CA LYS A 22 6.50 7.61 6.32
C LYS A 22 6.14 8.64 5.25
N GLY A 23 5.23 9.55 5.58
CA GLY A 23 4.83 10.63 4.68
C GLY A 23 3.82 10.22 3.61
N ILE A 24 3.37 8.96 3.56
CA ILE A 24 2.39 8.52 2.54
C ILE A 24 1.11 9.37 2.57
N HIS A 25 0.69 9.79 3.76
CA HIS A 25 -0.52 10.57 4.02
C HIS A 25 -0.59 11.91 3.27
N VAL A 26 0.52 12.46 2.77
CA VAL A 26 0.51 13.73 2.02
C VAL A 26 0.01 13.56 0.58
N MET A 27 0.03 12.33 0.04
CA MET A 27 -0.37 12.05 -1.34
C MET A 27 -1.88 11.82 -1.44
N LYS A 28 -2.66 12.87 -1.19
CA LYS A 28 -4.13 12.80 -1.09
C LYS A 28 -4.82 12.41 -2.39
N LYS A 29 -4.18 12.64 -3.54
CA LYS A 29 -4.71 12.28 -4.87
C LYS A 29 -4.22 10.94 -5.40
N LEU A 30 -3.42 10.20 -4.62
CA LEU A 30 -2.88 8.91 -5.08
C LEU A 30 -4.02 7.90 -5.27
N LYS A 31 -4.11 7.34 -6.48
CA LYS A 31 -5.09 6.35 -6.92
C LYS A 31 -4.46 4.98 -7.12
N ILE A 32 -3.25 4.95 -7.66
CA ILE A 32 -2.52 3.73 -7.99
C ILE A 32 -1.18 3.73 -7.27
N LEU A 33 -0.92 2.68 -6.49
CA LEU A 33 0.35 2.48 -5.79
C LEU A 33 0.90 1.09 -6.05
N TYR A 34 1.99 1.01 -6.82
CA TYR A 34 2.71 -0.24 -7.03
C TYR A 34 3.98 -0.21 -6.20
N MET A 35 4.03 -1.07 -5.19
CA MET A 35 5.09 -1.13 -4.19
C MET A 35 5.46 -2.57 -3.84
N SER A 36 5.38 -3.46 -4.82
CA SER A 36 5.81 -4.86 -4.68
C SER A 36 7.29 -4.99 -4.34
N ASN A 37 7.66 -6.11 -3.73
CA ASN A 37 9.05 -6.43 -3.39
C ASN A 37 9.72 -5.33 -2.55
N ASN A 38 9.01 -4.87 -1.52
CA ASN A 38 9.53 -4.02 -0.46
C ASN A 38 9.59 -4.81 0.86
N LEU A 39 9.84 -4.15 1.99
CA LEU A 39 10.12 -4.79 3.27
C LEU A 39 9.06 -4.49 4.33
N VAL A 40 7.83 -4.15 3.92
CA VAL A 40 6.75 -3.89 4.88
C VAL A 40 6.27 -5.19 5.51
N LYS A 41 6.39 -5.29 6.83
CA LYS A 41 6.16 -6.53 7.58
C LYS A 41 5.02 -6.47 8.61
N ASP A 42 4.51 -5.27 8.90
CA ASP A 42 3.57 -5.02 9.98
C ASP A 42 2.28 -4.34 9.48
N TRP A 43 1.13 -4.79 9.98
CA TRP A 43 -0.17 -4.17 9.68
C TRP A 43 -0.22 -2.69 10.06
N ALA A 44 0.53 -2.25 11.07
CA ALA A 44 0.61 -0.86 11.48
C ALA A 44 1.10 0.08 10.37
N GLU A 45 1.94 -0.41 9.45
CA GLU A 45 2.33 0.35 8.27
C GLU A 45 1.26 0.27 7.18
N PHE A 46 0.70 -0.93 6.94
CA PHE A 46 -0.33 -1.14 5.92
C PHE A 46 -1.60 -0.29 6.15
N VAL A 47 -2.07 -0.18 7.40
CA VAL A 47 -3.29 0.60 7.71
C VAL A 47 -3.15 2.09 7.39
N LYS A 48 -1.94 2.63 7.25
CA LYS A 48 -1.72 4.02 6.81
C LYS A 48 -2.23 4.27 5.39
N LEU A 49 -2.29 3.22 4.55
CA LEU A 49 -2.89 3.29 3.22
C LEU A 49 -4.39 3.62 3.27
N ALA A 50 -5.07 3.29 4.38
CA ALA A 50 -6.46 3.68 4.59
C ALA A 50 -6.64 5.20 4.75
N GLU A 51 -5.59 5.97 5.01
CA GLU A 51 -5.63 7.44 5.08
C GLU A 51 -5.60 8.12 3.70
N LEU A 52 -5.37 7.35 2.63
CA LEU A 52 -5.33 7.86 1.25
C LEU A 52 -6.75 7.80 0.67
N PRO A 53 -7.47 8.93 0.52
CA PRO A 53 -8.89 8.90 0.19
C PRO A 53 -9.16 8.38 -1.22
N CYS A 54 -8.21 8.53 -2.15
CA CYS A 54 -8.37 8.17 -3.55
C CYS A 54 -7.72 6.83 -3.94
N LEU A 55 -7.08 6.12 -3.01
CA LEU A 55 -6.36 4.89 -3.35
C LEU A 55 -7.36 3.79 -3.73
N GLU A 56 -7.21 3.25 -4.93
CA GLU A 56 -8.12 2.25 -5.51
C GLU A 56 -7.39 1.00 -6.04
N ASP A 57 -6.13 1.13 -6.44
CA ASP A 57 -5.32 0.06 -7.04
C ASP A 57 -4.00 -0.06 -6.28
N LEU A 58 -3.74 -1.23 -5.72
CA LEU A 58 -2.55 -1.52 -4.92
C LEU A 58 -1.91 -2.83 -5.38
N VAL A 59 -0.61 -2.76 -5.67
CA VAL A 59 0.25 -3.94 -5.82
C VAL A 59 1.27 -3.94 -4.69
N PHE A 60 1.17 -4.94 -3.83
CA PHE A 60 1.89 -5.13 -2.58
C PHE A 60 2.58 -6.52 -2.49
N VAL A 61 2.40 -7.40 -3.49
CA VAL A 61 3.07 -8.71 -3.59
C VAL A 61 4.58 -8.64 -3.27
N GLY A 62 5.08 -9.63 -2.52
CA GLY A 62 6.50 -9.75 -2.20
C GLY A 62 6.95 -8.83 -1.06
N ASN A 63 6.00 -8.25 -0.31
CA ASN A 63 6.29 -7.67 1.00
C ASN A 63 6.14 -8.76 2.07
N PRO A 64 6.99 -8.80 3.11
CA PRO A 64 6.94 -9.83 4.16
C PRO A 64 5.56 -10.00 4.83
N LEU A 65 4.80 -8.91 4.96
CA LEU A 65 3.43 -8.95 5.47
C LEU A 65 2.50 -9.74 4.53
N GLU A 66 2.57 -9.47 3.22
CA GLU A 66 1.75 -10.14 2.22
C GLU A 66 2.14 -11.62 2.11
N GLU A 67 3.44 -11.93 1.96
CA GLU A 67 3.90 -13.32 1.85
C GLU A 67 3.43 -14.19 3.02
N LYS A 68 3.50 -13.65 4.23
CA LYS A 68 3.02 -14.33 5.44
C LYS A 68 1.53 -14.66 5.36
N HIS A 69 0.71 -13.67 4.99
CA HIS A 69 -0.75 -13.82 4.97
C HIS A 69 -1.25 -14.57 3.72
N SER A 70 -0.47 -14.57 2.63
CA SER A 70 -0.70 -15.41 1.47
C SER A 70 -0.42 -16.88 1.79
N ALA A 71 0.64 -17.19 2.56
CA ALA A 71 0.90 -18.54 3.06
C ALA A 71 -0.22 -19.05 4.01
N GLU A 72 -0.89 -18.14 4.72
CA GLU A 72 -2.05 -18.43 5.57
C GLU A 72 -3.39 -18.43 4.79
N ASN A 73 -3.39 -18.13 3.48
CA ASN A 73 -4.57 -17.98 2.63
C ASN A 73 -5.60 -16.94 3.11
N ASN A 74 -5.17 -15.92 3.86
CA ASN A 74 -6.04 -14.88 4.42
C ASN A 74 -5.66 -13.45 3.97
N TRP A 75 -4.69 -13.30 3.06
CA TRP A 75 -4.20 -12.00 2.61
C TRP A 75 -5.30 -11.05 2.11
N ILE A 76 -6.07 -11.48 1.10
CA ILE A 76 -7.10 -10.64 0.48
C ILE A 76 -8.17 -10.22 1.50
N GLU A 77 -8.62 -11.14 2.37
CA GLU A 77 -9.61 -10.85 3.42
C GLU A 77 -9.08 -9.80 4.41
N GLU A 78 -7.87 -10.01 4.95
CA GLU A 78 -7.31 -9.13 5.98
C GLU A 78 -6.93 -7.76 5.41
N ALA A 79 -6.42 -7.70 4.18
CA ALA A 79 -6.04 -6.47 3.49
C ALA A 79 -7.28 -5.62 3.15
N THR A 80 -8.30 -6.22 2.53
CA THR A 80 -9.54 -5.52 2.16
C THR A 80 -10.34 -5.07 3.38
N LYS A 81 -10.33 -5.83 4.48
CA LYS A 81 -10.92 -5.40 5.76
C LYS A 81 -10.29 -4.11 6.31
N ARG A 82 -8.99 -3.91 6.10
CA ARG A 82 -8.24 -2.75 6.59
C ARG A 82 -8.26 -1.57 5.63
N VAL A 83 -8.32 -1.83 4.32
CA VAL A 83 -8.38 -0.81 3.28
C VAL A 83 -9.57 -1.11 2.36
N PRO A 84 -10.81 -0.93 2.84
CA PRO A 84 -12.04 -1.38 2.15
C PRO A 84 -12.38 -0.63 0.87
N LYS A 85 -11.64 0.44 0.57
CA LYS A 85 -11.83 1.27 -0.63
C LYS A 85 -11.10 0.73 -1.87
N LEU A 86 -10.20 -0.23 -1.70
CA LEU A 86 -9.47 -0.83 -2.82
C LEU A 86 -10.45 -1.53 -3.76
N LYS A 87 -10.32 -1.23 -5.05
CA LYS A 87 -11.03 -1.91 -6.14
C LYS A 87 -10.20 -3.04 -6.73
N LYS A 88 -8.87 -2.91 -6.64
CA LYS A 88 -7.89 -3.90 -7.09
C LYS A 88 -6.81 -4.05 -6.03
N LEU A 89 -6.47 -5.30 -5.75
CA LEU A 89 -5.40 -5.69 -4.85
C LEU A 89 -4.70 -6.89 -5.47
N ASP A 90 -3.41 -6.70 -5.79
CA ASP A 90 -2.47 -7.71 -6.31
C ASP A 90 -2.86 -8.44 -7.60
#